data_AF-A0A368VZD5-F1
#
_entry.id   AF-A0A368VZD5-F1
#
_cell.length_a   1.000
_cell.length_b   1.000
_cell.length_c   1.000
_cell.angle_alpha   90.00
_cell.angle_beta   90.00
_cell.angle_gamma   90.00
#
_symmetry.space_group_name_H-M   'P 1'
#
loop_
_entity.id
_entity.type
_entity.pdbx_description
1 polymer ?
#
loop_
_entity_poly.entity_id
_entity_poly.type
_entity_poly.pdbx_seq_one_letter_code
_entity_poly.pdbx_strand_id
1 'polypeptide(L)' 'MRIDTKDRHKARVEVVIDIIKDISEKETIPEAFKAKLNSMSYEDLGTFVMDIIKTRSVDEIL' A
#
# COMPACT_ATOMS: atom_id res chain seq x y z
N MET A 1 3.48 11.36 -23.90
CA MET A 1 3.99 10.24 -23.09
C MET A 1 2.80 9.58 -22.39
N ARG A 2 2.26 8.48 -22.95
CA ARG A 2 1.20 7.71 -22.28
C ARG A 2 1.90 6.93 -21.17
N ILE A 3 1.81 7.42 -19.93
CA ILE A 3 2.21 6.61 -18.78
C ILE A 3 1.24 5.44 -18.77
N ASP A 4 1.77 4.26 -19.05
CA ASP A 4 1.03 3.01 -19.11
C ASP A 4 0.28 2.83 -17.79
N THR A 5 -0.98 2.40 -17.85
CA THR A 5 -1.86 2.27 -16.67
C THR A 5 -1.23 1.39 -15.58
N LYS A 6 -0.34 0.48 -15.99
CA LYS A 6 0.46 -0.39 -15.10
C LYS A 6 1.52 0.36 -14.31
N ASP A 7 2.21 1.34 -14.90
CA ASP A 7 3.21 2.15 -14.20
C ASP A 7 2.56 3.07 -13.16
N ARG A 8 1.36 3.58 -13.44
CA ARG A 8 0.56 4.33 -12.45
C ARG A 8 0.15 3.47 -11.27
N HIS A 9 -0.23 2.21 -11.52
CA HIS A 9 -0.60 1.27 -10.44
C HIS A 9 0.60 0.96 -9.55
N LYS A 10 1.76 0.65 -10.16
CA LYS A 10 2.99 0.39 -9.41
C LYS A 10 3.41 1.57 -8.55
N ALA A 11 3.46 2.78 -9.13
CA ALA A 11 3.82 3.98 -8.38
C ALA A 11 2.88 4.21 -7.18
N ARG A 12 1.60 3.86 -7.32
CA ARG A 12 0.63 4.00 -6.23
C ARG A 12 0.83 2.96 -5.13
N VAL A 13 1.10 1.71 -5.50
CA VAL A 13 1.44 0.66 -4.54
C VAL A 13 2.69 1.02 -3.76
N GLU A 14 3.70 1.62 -4.40
CA GLU A 14 4.91 2.12 -3.72
C GLU A 14 4.57 3.21 -2.70
N VAL A 15 3.75 4.20 -3.06
CA VAL A 15 3.30 5.25 -2.12
C VAL A 15 2.54 4.64 -0.93
N VAL A 16 1.69 3.65 -1.17
CA VAL A 16 0.97 2.94 -0.10
C VAL A 16 1.95 2.23 0.83
N ILE A 17 2.95 1.55 0.29
CA ILE A 17 4.00 0.88 1.08
C ILE A 17 4.74 1.89 1.97
N ASP A 18 5.09 3.05 1.43
CA ASP A 18 5.83 4.07 2.19
C ASP A 18 4.99 4.66 3.34
N ILE A 19 3.70 4.92 3.10
CA ILE A 19 2.77 5.35 4.16
C ILE A 19 2.70 4.29 5.27
N ILE A 20 2.65 3.01 4.91
CA ILE A 20 2.52 1.92 5.87
C ILE A 20 3.81 1.79 6.69
N LYS A 21 4.98 1.91 6.06
CA LYS A 21 6.28 1.92 6.76
C LYS A 21 6.35 3.04 7.78
N ASP A 22 5.91 4.24 7.40
CA ASP A 22 5.90 5.43 8.26
C ASP A 22 4.97 5.23 9.47
N ILE A 23 3.75 4.73 9.24
CA ILE A 23 2.77 4.48 10.31
C ILE A 23 3.17 3.32 11.22
N SER A 24 3.78 2.27 10.67
CA SER A 24 4.16 1.08 11.44
C SER A 24 5.53 1.22 12.11
N GLU A 25 6.27 2.29 11.85
CA GLU A 25 7.69 2.44 12.18
C GLU A 25 8.54 1.24 11.73
N LYS A 26 8.15 0.60 10.63
CA LYS A 26 8.83 -0.58 10.08
C LYS A 26 9.65 -0.20 8.86
N GLU A 27 10.94 -0.54 8.89
CA GLU A 27 11.86 -0.29 7.76
C GLU A 27 11.52 -1.17 6.54
N THR A 28 10.99 -2.37 6.78
CA THR A 28 10.67 -3.34 5.74
C THR A 28 9.27 -3.91 5.88
N ILE A 29 8.67 -4.22 4.73
CA ILE A 29 7.36 -4.84 4.62
C ILE A 29 7.52 -6.20 3.94
N PRO A 30 6.93 -7.29 4.47
CA PRO A 30 7.02 -8.62 3.89
C PRO A 30 6.61 -8.65 2.41
N GLU A 31 7.29 -9.46 1.59
CA GLU A 31 6.94 -9.60 0.17
C GLU A 31 5.51 -10.09 -0.05
N ALA A 32 5.01 -10.99 0.81
CA ALA A 32 3.62 -11.46 0.77
C ALA A 32 2.62 -10.30 0.87
N PHE A 33 2.95 -9.28 1.68
CA PHE A 33 2.11 -8.09 1.83
C PHE A 33 2.20 -7.19 0.59
N LYS A 34 3.40 -7.01 0.02
CA LYS A 34 3.54 -6.30 -1.26
C LYS A 34 2.76 -6.98 -2.38
N ALA A 35 2.76 -8.30 -2.44
CA ALA A 35 1.97 -9.06 -3.41
C ALA A 35 0.46 -8.82 -3.21
N LYS A 36 -0.01 -8.79 -1.96
CA LYS A 36 -1.39 -8.44 -1.60
C LYS A 36 -1.76 -7.04 -2.11
N LEU A 37 -0.94 -6.02 -1.84
CA LEU A 37 -1.17 -4.66 -2.32
C LEU A 37 -1.20 -4.56 -3.86
N ASN A 38 -0.31 -5.28 -4.54
CA ASN A 38 -0.29 -5.31 -6.00
C ASN A 38 -1.56 -5.93 -6.61
N SER A 39 -2.20 -6.86 -5.88
CA SER A 39 -3.45 -7.50 -6.31
C SER A 39 -4.71 -6.68 -6.02
N MET A 40 -4.61 -5.65 -5.17
CA MET A 40 -5.74 -4.78 -4.83
C MET A 40 -6.09 -3.85 -5.98
N SER A 41 -7.38 -3.54 -6.10
CA SER A 41 -7.82 -2.49 -7.02
C SER A 41 -7.40 -1.11 -6.52
N TYR A 42 -7.51 -0.11 -7.40
CA TYR A 42 -7.24 1.27 -7.05
C TYR A 42 -8.09 1.77 -5.85
N GLU A 43 -9.36 1.39 -5.82
CA GLU A 43 -10.30 1.78 -4.77
C GLU A 43 -10.00 1.07 -3.45
N ASP A 44 -9.62 -0.21 -3.52
CA ASP A 44 -9.23 -1.00 -2.36
C ASP A 44 -7.96 -0.43 -1.71
N LEU A 45 -6.95 -0.06 -2.51
CA LEU A 45 -5.74 0.59 -2.00
C LEU A 45 -6.05 1.91 -1.30
N GLY A 46 -6.98 2.70 -1.85
CA GLY A 46 -7.41 3.96 -1.24
C GLY A 46 -8.11 3.75 0.11
N THR A 47 -9.03 2.79 0.17
CA THR A 47 -9.74 2.42 1.40
C THR A 47 -8.77 1.89 2.45
N PHE A 48 -7.87 1.01 2.03
CA PHE A 48 -6.89 0.39 2.92
C PHE A 48 -5.95 1.42 3.58
N VAL A 49 -5.42 2.36 2.80
CA VAL A 49 -4.58 3.44 3.33
C VAL A 49 -5.37 4.32 4.32
N MET A 50 -6.61 4.67 3.98
CA MET A 50 -7.48 5.45 4.86
C MET A 50 -7.72 4.75 6.20
N ASP A 51 -7.95 3.44 6.17
CA ASP A 51 -8.17 2.65 7.37
C ASP A 51 -6.91 2.60 8.24
N ILE A 52 -5.75 2.34 7.65
CA ILE A 52 -4.46 2.37 8.37
C ILE A 52 -4.19 3.73 8.99
N ILE A 53 -4.43 4.83 8.27
CA ILE A 53 -4.23 6.19 8.81
C ILE A 53 -5.15 6.45 10.00
N LYS A 54 -6.40 5.98 9.95
CA LYS A 54 -7.39 6.18 11.01
C LYS A 54 -7.11 5.32 12.24
N THR A 55 -6.77 4.05 12.04
CA THR A 55 -6.54 3.11 13.14
C THR A 55 -5.12 3.20 13.69
N ARG A 56 -4.19 3.80 12.93
CA ARG A 56 -2.74 3.77 13.17
C ARG A 56 -2.21 2.36 13.43
N SER A 57 -2.90 1.35 12.90
CA SER A 57 -2.58 -0.04 13.14
C SER A 57 -2.62 -0.79 11.81
N VAL A 58 -1.64 -1.66 11.67
CA VAL A 58 -1.50 -2.61 10.56
C VAL A 58 -1.66 -4.04 11.08
N ASP A 59 -2.14 -4.19 12.34
CA ASP A 59 -2.15 -5.43 13.12
C ASP A 59 -2.95 -6.57 12.50
N GLU A 60 -3.97 -6.28 11.68
CA GLU A 60 -4.76 -7.36 11.10
C GLU A 60 -4.09 -8.03 9.89
N ILE A 61 -2.96 -7.49 9.39
CA ILE A 61 -2.40 -7.92 8.10
C ILE A 61 -0.89 -8.18 8.11
N LEU A 62 -0.13 -7.74 9.13
CA LEU A 62 1.32 -7.97 9.25
C LEU A 62 1.69 -9.14 10.16
#